data_AF-A0A954LJI3-F1
#
_entry.id   AF-A0A954LJI3-F1
#
_cell.length_a   1.000
_cell.length_b   1.000
_cell.length_c   1.000
_cell.angle_alpha   90.00
_cell.angle_beta   90.00
_cell.angle_gamma   90.00
#
_symmetry.space_group_name_H-M   'P 1'
#
loop_
_entity.id
_entity.type
_entity.pdbx_description
1 polymer ?
#
loop_
_entity_poly.entity_id
_entity_poly.type
_entity_poly.pdbx_seq_one_letter_code
_entity_poly.pdbx_strand_id
1 'polypeptide(L)'
;MIASSGTLLAAGPRFSFDDVHLTTAVVDIDLTRMNHSRIASFQPDLTLPKTACVDFTFELPPVEIQRLDPKDSPDFLPEPTDTPPKDWEVGKHRKEEEFSRAMALALFDYMRKSYSRGFVVSLSGGADSAAVSALVAMMVEMGIQDLGREGFLKKLAYIPSLAEHETPQAMVKELLTTVYQSTANSGDVTRNAARQLADAIGSQHYEFDVDPMVNQYIATVSKSVGRELTWGTDDIALQNIQARVRAPSVWMLANIRGALLLATSNRSEAAVGYATMDGDTAGGLSPIAGIDKAFLRTWLKWMETTGPVGFSNLPALHAINVQQPTAELRPAEAGQTDEADLMPYPLLDSVERCAIRDKQTPVEVYRWMRAQFPEYTPQQLGEWIERFFRLWSRNQWKRERYAPSFH
;
A
#
# COMPACT_ATOMS: atom_id res chain seq x y z
N MET A 1 2.15 -4.31 -24.02
CA MET A 1 3.19 -3.45 -24.62
C MET A 1 3.61 -4.08 -25.94
N ILE A 2 3.78 -3.28 -26.98
CA ILE A 2 4.25 -3.70 -28.30
C ILE A 2 5.45 -2.83 -28.65
N ALA A 3 6.60 -3.44 -28.95
CA ALA A 3 7.83 -2.74 -29.31
C ALA A 3 8.47 -3.40 -30.54
N SER A 4 9.13 -2.60 -31.38
CA SER A 4 9.89 -3.08 -32.53
C SER A 4 11.15 -2.25 -32.73
N SER A 5 12.26 -2.92 -33.10
CA SER A 5 13.55 -2.26 -33.37
C SER A 5 14.00 -1.30 -32.26
N GLY A 6 13.82 -1.68 -30.99
CA GLY A 6 14.20 -0.86 -29.84
C GLY A 6 13.28 0.34 -29.55
N THR A 7 12.18 0.49 -30.29
CA THR A 7 11.17 1.55 -30.09
C THR A 7 9.89 0.96 -29.53
N LEU A 8 9.31 1.63 -28.53
CA LEU A 8 7.99 1.31 -28.01
C LEU A 8 6.93 1.80 -29.02
N LEU A 9 6.11 0.90 -29.55
CA LEU A 9 5.07 1.23 -30.54
C LEU A 9 3.70 1.46 -29.88
N ALA A 10 3.37 0.68 -28.84
CA ALA A 10 2.13 0.88 -28.09
C ALA A 10 2.25 0.33 -26.66
N ALA A 11 1.62 1.00 -25.71
CA ALA A 11 1.45 0.54 -24.34
C ALA A 11 -0.03 0.57 -23.96
N GLY A 12 -0.50 -0.48 -23.30
CA GLY A 12 -1.86 -0.52 -22.78
C GLY A 12 -2.00 0.33 -21.51
N PRO A 13 -3.23 0.74 -21.15
CA PRO A 13 -3.45 1.48 -19.92
C PRO A 13 -3.02 0.65 -18.71
N ARG A 14 -2.42 1.32 -17.73
CA ARG A 14 -2.13 0.74 -16.43
C ARG A 14 -3.25 1.05 -15.44
N PHE A 15 -3.49 0.12 -14.52
CA PHE A 15 -4.39 0.28 -13.38
C PHE A 15 -5.85 0.63 -13.74
N SER A 16 -6.35 0.09 -14.84
CA SER A 16 -7.76 0.22 -15.18
C SER A 16 -8.60 -0.83 -14.47
N PHE A 17 -9.86 -0.47 -14.25
CA PHE A 17 -10.90 -1.26 -13.60
C PHE A 17 -11.64 -2.16 -14.60
N ASP A 18 -11.41 -2.01 -15.91
CA ASP A 18 -11.93 -2.91 -16.93
C ASP A 18 -11.34 -4.31 -16.81
N ASP A 19 -12.08 -5.33 -17.26
CA ASP A 19 -11.58 -6.71 -17.23
C ASP A 19 -10.65 -7.02 -18.43
N VAL A 20 -10.77 -6.26 -19.52
CA VAL A 20 -10.07 -6.53 -20.79
C VAL A 20 -9.66 -5.22 -21.45
N HIS A 21 -8.39 -5.15 -21.86
CA HIS A 21 -7.89 -4.11 -22.76
C HIS A 21 -7.28 -4.73 -24.00
N LEU A 22 -7.56 -4.10 -25.14
CA LEU A 22 -6.89 -4.40 -26.39
C LEU A 22 -5.90 -3.28 -26.69
N THR A 23 -4.63 -3.65 -26.88
CA THR A 23 -3.58 -2.74 -27.36
C THR A 23 -3.10 -3.25 -28.69
N THR A 24 -3.14 -2.41 -29.72
CA THR A 24 -2.75 -2.74 -31.09
C THR A 24 -1.63 -1.82 -31.56
N ALA A 25 -0.81 -2.28 -32.50
CA ALA A 25 0.16 -1.46 -33.21
C ALA A 25 0.43 -2.07 -34.60
N VAL A 26 0.73 -1.23 -35.58
CA VAL A 26 1.29 -1.68 -36.87
C VAL A 26 2.80 -1.73 -36.79
N VAL A 27 3.36 -2.86 -37.20
CA VAL A 27 4.81 -3.08 -37.20
C VAL A 27 5.32 -3.07 -38.64
N ASP A 28 6.26 -2.17 -38.94
CA ASP A 28 7.01 -2.21 -40.18
C ASP A 28 8.10 -3.31 -40.10
N ILE A 29 7.84 -4.41 -40.81
CA ILE A 29 8.73 -5.57 -40.85
C ILE A 29 9.98 -5.27 -41.69
N ASP A 30 9.87 -4.43 -42.72
CA ASP A 30 10.99 -4.12 -43.61
C ASP A 30 11.98 -3.17 -42.96
N LEU A 31 11.51 -2.20 -42.16
CA LEU A 31 12.35 -1.39 -41.27
C LEU A 31 13.16 -2.27 -40.31
N THR A 32 12.52 -3.29 -39.74
CA THR A 32 13.17 -4.24 -38.83
C THR A 32 14.25 -5.06 -39.54
N ARG A 33 13.97 -5.57 -40.74
CA ARG A 33 14.94 -6.28 -41.59
C ARG A 33 16.13 -5.40 -41.96
N MET A 34 15.87 -4.14 -42.33
CA MET A 34 16.91 -3.17 -42.64
C MET A 34 17.80 -2.93 -41.41
N ASN A 35 17.22 -2.73 -40.22
CA ASN A 35 17.99 -2.56 -38.98
C ASN A 35 18.84 -3.80 -38.66
N HIS A 36 18.30 -5.01 -38.80
CA HIS A 36 19.07 -6.25 -38.63
C HIS A 36 20.25 -6.36 -39.61
N SER A 37 20.05 -6.00 -40.88
CA SER A 37 21.14 -6.00 -41.87
C SER A 37 22.25 -4.99 -41.54
N ARG A 38 21.90 -3.86 -40.92
CA ARG A 38 22.88 -2.86 -40.45
C ARG A 38 23.65 -3.34 -39.22
N ILE A 39 23.06 -4.22 -38.42
CA ILE A 39 23.65 -4.83 -37.22
C ILE A 39 24.38 -6.14 -37.57
N ALA A 40 24.42 -6.57 -38.84
CA ALA A 40 24.93 -7.87 -39.28
C ALA A 40 26.42 -8.16 -38.98
N SER A 41 27.18 -7.22 -38.43
CA SER A 41 28.51 -7.46 -37.86
C SER A 41 28.48 -7.92 -36.39
N PHE A 42 27.31 -7.98 -35.75
CA PHE A 42 27.14 -8.44 -34.38
C PHE A 42 27.29 -9.97 -34.32
N GLN A 43 28.49 -10.43 -34.02
CA GLN A 43 28.68 -11.75 -33.43
C GLN A 43 28.56 -11.58 -31.91
N PRO A 44 27.61 -12.24 -31.23
CA PRO A 44 27.62 -12.25 -29.78
C PRO A 44 28.96 -12.84 -29.32
N ASP A 45 29.70 -12.11 -28.48
CA ASP A 45 30.89 -12.63 -27.81
C ASP A 45 30.45 -13.65 -26.76
N LEU A 46 30.23 -14.88 -27.23
CA LEU A 46 29.94 -16.01 -26.38
C LEU A 46 31.25 -16.36 -25.69
N THR A 47 31.47 -15.82 -24.49
CA THR A 47 32.62 -16.10 -23.61
C THR A 47 32.76 -17.57 -23.21
N LEU A 48 31.81 -18.41 -23.62
CA LEU A 48 31.82 -19.86 -23.43
C LEU A 48 32.61 -20.55 -24.55
N PRO A 49 33.40 -21.59 -24.25
CA PRO A 49 34.10 -22.36 -25.27
C PRO A 49 33.09 -22.94 -26.27
N LYS A 50 33.47 -23.02 -27.57
CA LYS A 50 32.61 -23.56 -28.65
C LYS A 50 32.02 -24.95 -28.33
N THR A 51 32.68 -25.73 -27.46
CA THR A 51 32.19 -27.02 -26.96
C THR A 51 30.92 -26.94 -26.10
N ALA A 52 30.53 -25.74 -25.65
CA ALA A 52 29.30 -25.47 -24.92
C ALA A 52 28.13 -25.03 -25.84
N CYS A 53 28.37 -24.91 -27.16
CA CYS A 53 27.32 -24.66 -28.14
C CYS A 53 26.83 -26.00 -28.70
N VAL A 54 25.51 -26.17 -28.78
CA VAL A 54 24.89 -27.27 -29.52
C VAL A 54 24.35 -26.69 -30.81
N ASP A 55 25.08 -26.93 -31.90
CA ASP A 55 24.59 -26.61 -33.24
C ASP A 55 23.56 -27.67 -33.64
N PHE A 56 22.36 -27.24 -33.99
CA PHE A 56 21.36 -28.10 -34.59
C PHE A 56 20.67 -27.37 -35.74
N THR A 57 20.33 -28.12 -36.78
CA THR A 57 19.55 -27.60 -37.90
C THR A 57 18.11 -27.44 -37.44
N PHE A 58 17.63 -26.21 -37.41
CA PHE A 58 16.24 -25.89 -37.12
C PHE A 58 15.59 -25.35 -38.39
N GLU A 59 14.61 -26.08 -38.91
CA GLU A 59 13.70 -25.56 -39.93
C GLU A 59 12.42 -25.13 -39.22
N LEU A 60 12.00 -23.88 -39.44
CA LEU A 60 10.67 -23.45 -39.04
C LEU A 60 9.65 -24.31 -39.80
N PRO A 61 8.60 -24.83 -39.14
CA PRO A 61 7.57 -25.59 -39.83
C PRO A 61 6.96 -24.72 -40.94
N PRO A 62 6.64 -25.30 -42.11
CA PRO A 62 5.99 -24.55 -43.18
C PRO A 62 4.61 -24.11 -42.70
N VAL A 63 4.45 -22.81 -42.46
CA VAL A 63 3.16 -22.19 -42.17
C VAL A 63 2.75 -21.43 -43.42
N GLU A 64 1.61 -21.79 -44.01
CA GLU A 64 0.99 -20.97 -45.05
C GLU A 64 0.48 -19.67 -44.42
N ILE A 65 1.16 -18.57 -44.71
CA ILE A 65 0.75 -17.23 -44.27
C ILE A 65 -0.04 -16.59 -45.41
N GLN A 66 -1.32 -16.35 -45.18
CA GLN A 66 -2.11 -15.49 -46.06
C GLN A 66 -1.60 -14.06 -45.91
N ARG A 67 -0.82 -13.58 -46.90
CA ARG A 67 -0.43 -12.17 -46.97
C ARG A 67 -1.59 -11.38 -47.54
N LEU A 68 -2.14 -10.48 -46.73
CA LEU A 68 -3.02 -9.43 -47.21
C LEU A 68 -2.14 -8.33 -47.81
N ASP A 69 -2.41 -7.93 -49.06
CA ASP A 69 -1.79 -6.73 -49.63
C ASP A 69 -2.47 -5.52 -48.97
N PRO A 70 -1.71 -4.60 -48.35
CA PRO A 70 -2.23 -3.35 -47.80
C PRO A 70 -3.14 -2.57 -48.77
N LYS A 71 -2.89 -2.68 -50.08
CA LYS A 71 -3.71 -2.03 -51.13
C LYS A 71 -5.09 -2.64 -51.27
N ASP A 72 -5.24 -3.93 -50.97
CA ASP A 72 -6.46 -4.71 -51.13
C ASP A 72 -7.26 -4.80 -49.81
N SER A 73 -6.76 -4.24 -48.71
CA SER A 73 -7.37 -4.30 -47.38
C SER A 73 -7.09 -3.04 -46.54
N PRO A 74 -7.48 -1.84 -47.00
CA PRO A 74 -7.20 -0.57 -46.31
C PRO A 74 -7.86 -0.48 -44.92
N ASP A 75 -9.00 -1.15 -44.72
CA ASP A 75 -9.72 -1.21 -43.43
C ASP A 75 -8.96 -2.00 -42.35
N PHE A 76 -7.93 -2.77 -42.74
CA PHE A 76 -7.12 -3.62 -41.85
C PHE A 76 -5.73 -3.05 -41.56
N LEU A 77 -5.46 -1.79 -41.94
CA LEU A 77 -4.23 -1.10 -41.57
C LEU A 77 -4.51 -0.23 -40.34
N PRO A 78 -4.20 -0.69 -39.12
CA PRO A 78 -4.29 0.19 -37.96
C PRO A 78 -3.43 1.43 -38.20
N GLU A 79 -3.92 2.61 -37.85
CA GLU A 79 -3.06 3.78 -37.88
C GLU A 79 -1.88 3.58 -36.91
N PRO A 80 -0.68 4.09 -37.22
CA PRO A 80 0.42 4.11 -36.27
C PRO A 80 -0.01 4.88 -35.02
N THR A 81 -0.39 4.16 -33.96
CA THR A 81 -0.76 4.76 -32.69
C THR A 81 0.48 4.95 -31.86
N ASP A 82 1.17 6.07 -32.04
CA ASP A 82 2.14 6.52 -31.04
C ASP A 82 1.33 6.99 -29.82
N THR A 83 1.13 6.08 -28.86
CA THR A 83 0.41 6.41 -27.63
C THR A 83 1.45 6.78 -26.58
N PRO A 84 1.78 8.07 -26.40
CA PRO A 84 2.73 8.47 -25.38
C PRO A 84 2.23 8.00 -24.01
N PRO A 85 3.13 7.66 -23.08
CA PRO A 85 2.74 7.37 -21.71
C PRO A 85 1.92 8.54 -21.16
N LYS A 86 0.86 8.23 -20.39
CA LYS A 86 0.03 9.26 -19.75
C LYS A 86 0.91 10.18 -18.91
N ASP A 87 0.54 11.46 -18.79
CA ASP A 87 1.36 12.47 -18.07
C ASP A 87 1.78 12.03 -16.66
N TRP A 88 0.90 11.32 -15.95
CA TRP A 88 1.18 10.80 -14.61
C TRP A 88 2.25 9.69 -14.57
N GLU A 89 2.48 8.99 -15.69
CA GLU A 89 3.47 7.90 -15.80
C GLU A 89 4.91 8.40 -15.98
N VAL A 90 5.09 9.67 -16.33
CA VAL A 90 6.40 10.30 -16.57
C VAL A 90 6.69 11.48 -15.64
N GLY A 91 5.73 11.87 -14.80
CA GLY A 91 5.84 13.00 -13.88
C GLY A 91 6.73 12.77 -12.66
N LYS A 92 7.06 13.87 -11.97
CA LYS A 92 7.84 13.87 -10.71
C LYS A 92 7.20 13.00 -9.62
N HIS A 93 5.87 12.98 -9.57
CA HIS A 93 5.08 12.26 -8.56
C HIS A 93 4.61 10.89 -9.02
N ARG A 94 5.35 10.27 -9.94
CA ARG A 94 5.01 8.96 -10.51
C ARG A 94 4.78 7.89 -9.44
N LYS A 95 5.58 7.87 -8.36
CA LYS A 95 5.43 6.84 -7.31
C LYS A 95 4.13 7.02 -6.55
N GLU A 96 3.78 8.26 -6.24
CA GLU A 96 2.55 8.61 -5.54
C GLU A 96 1.32 8.31 -6.40
N GLU A 97 1.40 8.56 -7.71
CA GLU A 97 0.40 8.17 -8.71
C GLU A 97 0.25 6.65 -8.83
N GLU A 98 1.36 5.93 -9.01
CA GLU A 98 1.38 4.47 -9.11
C GLU A 98 0.80 3.83 -7.86
N PHE A 99 1.19 4.30 -6.67
CA PHE A 99 0.66 3.81 -5.40
C PHE A 99 -0.85 4.03 -5.31
N SER A 100 -1.31 5.26 -5.56
CA SER A 100 -2.74 5.62 -5.51
C SER A 100 -3.59 4.71 -6.40
N ARG A 101 -3.19 4.56 -7.66
CA ARG A 101 -3.95 3.82 -8.68
C ARG A 101 -3.86 2.31 -8.47
N ALA A 102 -2.68 1.79 -8.12
CA ALA A 102 -2.49 0.37 -7.85
C ALA A 102 -3.31 -0.06 -6.63
N MET A 103 -3.27 0.70 -5.53
CA MET A 103 -4.01 0.38 -4.32
C MET A 103 -5.51 0.50 -4.52
N ALA A 104 -5.98 1.54 -5.22
CA ALA A 104 -7.39 1.71 -5.54
C ALA A 104 -7.94 0.51 -6.32
N LEU A 105 -7.27 0.11 -7.40
CA LEU A 105 -7.66 -1.07 -8.18
C LEU A 105 -7.57 -2.35 -7.36
N ALA A 106 -6.51 -2.54 -6.58
CA ALA A 106 -6.32 -3.73 -5.76
C ALA A 106 -7.41 -3.87 -4.69
N LEU A 107 -7.80 -2.78 -4.03
CA LEU A 107 -8.92 -2.75 -3.07
C LEU A 107 -10.25 -3.10 -3.75
N PHE A 108 -10.53 -2.53 -4.92
CA PHE A 108 -11.74 -2.83 -5.69
C PHE A 108 -11.83 -4.31 -6.05
N ASP A 109 -10.74 -4.84 -6.61
CA ASP A 109 -10.66 -6.23 -7.02
C ASP A 109 -10.75 -7.19 -5.82
N TYR A 110 -10.07 -6.87 -4.72
CA TYR A 110 -10.13 -7.70 -3.52
C TYR A 110 -11.55 -7.71 -2.93
N MET A 111 -12.20 -6.55 -2.84
CA MET A 111 -13.57 -6.43 -2.34
C MET A 111 -14.55 -7.26 -3.18
N ARG A 112 -14.57 -7.05 -4.50
CA ARG A 112 -15.53 -7.73 -5.39
C ARG A 112 -15.27 -9.23 -5.49
N LYS A 113 -14.00 -9.67 -5.50
CA LYS A 113 -13.64 -11.09 -5.62
C LYS A 113 -13.85 -11.86 -4.32
N SER A 114 -13.76 -11.18 -3.17
CA SER A 114 -14.12 -11.75 -1.87
C SER A 114 -15.61 -11.64 -1.54
N TYR A 115 -16.41 -10.99 -2.38
CA TYR A 115 -17.82 -10.66 -2.12
C TYR A 115 -18.03 -9.88 -0.82
N SER A 116 -17.03 -9.12 -0.38
CA SER A 116 -17.13 -8.23 0.77
C SER A 116 -18.00 -7.02 0.43
N ARG A 117 -18.90 -6.64 1.33
CA ARG A 117 -19.87 -5.55 1.15
C ARG A 117 -19.33 -4.18 1.59
N GLY A 118 -18.07 -3.91 1.27
CA GLY A 118 -17.33 -2.72 1.73
C GLY A 118 -16.26 -3.06 2.76
N PHE A 119 -15.88 -2.05 3.53
CA PHE A 119 -14.72 -2.03 4.42
C PHE A 119 -15.05 -1.44 5.79
N VAL A 120 -14.36 -1.94 6.81
CA VAL A 120 -14.29 -1.32 8.14
C VAL A 120 -12.84 -0.96 8.43
N VAL A 121 -12.60 0.25 8.93
CA VAL A 121 -11.26 0.73 9.31
C VAL A 121 -11.31 1.35 10.71
N SER A 122 -10.38 0.97 11.58
CA SER A 122 -10.13 1.72 12.81
C SER A 122 -9.35 3.00 12.45
N LEU A 123 -10.04 4.15 12.44
CA LEU A 123 -9.48 5.42 12.05
C LEU A 123 -8.97 6.14 13.30
N SER A 124 -7.67 6.03 13.56
CA SER A 124 -7.01 6.55 14.76
C SER A 124 -6.66 8.04 14.71
N GLY A 125 -6.80 8.69 13.56
CA GLY A 125 -6.28 10.06 13.35
C GLY A 125 -4.77 10.10 13.09
N GLY A 126 -4.12 8.94 12.98
CA GLY A 126 -2.73 8.80 12.56
C GLY A 126 -2.55 8.58 11.06
N ALA A 127 -1.30 8.60 10.60
CA ALA A 127 -0.94 8.53 9.18
C ALA A 127 -1.44 7.25 8.48
N ASP A 128 -1.30 6.08 9.11
CA ASP A 128 -1.54 4.81 8.40
C ASP A 128 -3.03 4.54 8.18
N SER A 129 -3.84 4.74 9.22
CA SER A 129 -5.29 4.59 9.13
C SER A 129 -5.93 5.66 8.24
N ALA A 130 -5.36 6.87 8.21
CA ALA A 130 -5.74 7.90 7.27
C ALA A 130 -5.46 7.51 5.82
N ALA A 131 -4.28 6.97 5.54
CA ALA A 131 -3.92 6.54 4.19
C ALA A 131 -4.83 5.41 3.70
N VAL A 132 -5.07 4.38 4.51
CA VAL A 132 -5.97 3.27 4.16
C VAL A 132 -7.39 3.80 3.88
N SER A 133 -7.92 4.69 4.71
CA SER A 133 -9.26 5.25 4.53
C SER A 133 -9.36 6.10 3.25
N ALA A 134 -8.35 6.93 2.97
CA ALA A 134 -8.28 7.73 1.75
C ALA A 134 -8.22 6.85 0.49
N LEU A 135 -7.42 5.77 0.50
CA LEU A 135 -7.31 4.83 -0.62
C LEU A 135 -8.64 4.13 -0.92
N VAL A 136 -9.44 3.79 0.10
CA VAL A 136 -10.78 3.22 -0.11
C VAL A 136 -11.73 4.26 -0.75
N ALA A 137 -11.67 5.52 -0.35
CA ALA A 137 -12.48 6.55 -0.98
C ALA A 137 -12.07 6.77 -2.46
N MET A 138 -10.76 6.83 -2.72
CA MET A 138 -10.21 6.95 -4.07
C MET A 138 -10.57 5.75 -4.95
N MET A 139 -10.67 4.55 -4.38
CA MET A 139 -11.11 3.36 -5.10
C MET A 139 -12.51 3.52 -5.71
N VAL A 140 -13.43 4.17 -5.00
CA VAL A 140 -14.78 4.46 -5.50
C VAL A 140 -14.72 5.52 -6.60
N GLU A 141 -14.01 6.63 -6.37
CA GLU A 141 -13.88 7.72 -7.34
C GLU A 141 -13.22 7.25 -8.65
N MET A 142 -12.10 6.54 -8.55
CA MET A 142 -11.36 5.97 -9.68
C MET A 142 -12.19 4.93 -10.42
N GLY A 143 -12.87 4.04 -9.70
CA GLY A 143 -13.71 3.03 -10.30
C GLY A 143 -14.90 3.62 -11.07
N ILE A 144 -15.55 4.65 -10.54
CA ILE A 144 -16.66 5.34 -11.21
C ILE A 144 -16.15 6.15 -12.42
N GLN A 145 -14.99 6.80 -12.31
CA GLN A 145 -14.43 7.55 -13.43
C GLN A 145 -14.04 6.63 -14.60
N ASP A 146 -13.50 5.46 -14.31
CA ASP A 146 -13.03 4.52 -15.35
C ASP A 146 -14.18 3.70 -15.96
N LEU A 147 -15.08 3.16 -15.14
CA LEU A 147 -16.18 2.28 -15.59
C LEU A 147 -17.49 3.01 -15.91
N GLY A 148 -17.62 4.26 -15.48
CA GLY A 148 -18.92 4.91 -15.30
C GLY A 148 -19.73 4.30 -14.15
N ARG A 149 -20.77 5.01 -13.71
CA ARG A 149 -21.66 4.57 -12.62
C ARG A 149 -22.28 3.19 -12.91
N GLU A 150 -22.80 2.98 -14.11
CA GLU A 150 -23.46 1.71 -14.47
C GLU A 150 -22.48 0.54 -14.48
N GLY A 151 -21.27 0.74 -15.02
CA GLY A 151 -20.23 -0.28 -15.01
C GLY A 151 -19.78 -0.63 -13.60
N PHE A 152 -19.59 0.38 -12.74
CA PHE A 152 -19.25 0.19 -11.33
C PHE A 152 -20.34 -0.60 -10.59
N LEU A 153 -21.60 -0.21 -10.72
CA LEU A 153 -22.74 -0.91 -10.12
C LEU A 153 -22.88 -2.34 -10.64
N LYS A 154 -22.66 -2.57 -11.94
CA LYS A 154 -22.68 -3.92 -12.53
C LYS A 154 -21.62 -4.83 -11.90
N LYS A 155 -20.40 -4.31 -11.70
CA LYS A 155 -19.32 -5.09 -11.05
C LYS A 155 -19.58 -5.34 -9.56
N LEU A 156 -20.36 -4.49 -8.91
CA LEU A 156 -20.74 -4.60 -7.50
C LEU A 156 -22.21 -5.00 -7.29
N ALA A 157 -22.83 -5.68 -8.26
CA ALA A 157 -24.26 -6.01 -8.23
C ALA A 157 -24.69 -6.89 -7.03
N TYR A 158 -23.73 -7.51 -6.33
CA TYR A 158 -23.95 -8.26 -5.09
C TYR A 158 -24.20 -7.36 -3.85
N ILE A 159 -24.06 -6.02 -4.01
CA ILE A 159 -24.37 -4.98 -3.00
C ILE A 159 -25.51 -4.11 -3.56
N PRO A 160 -26.78 -4.56 -3.48
CA PRO A 160 -27.89 -3.90 -4.17
C PRO A 160 -28.18 -2.48 -3.66
N SER A 161 -27.86 -2.16 -2.41
CA SER A 161 -28.04 -0.83 -1.82
C SER A 161 -27.28 0.27 -2.56
N LEU A 162 -26.17 -0.05 -3.24
CA LEU A 162 -25.39 0.95 -4.01
C LEU A 162 -26.20 1.60 -5.13
N ALA A 163 -27.20 0.90 -5.68
CA ALA A 163 -28.04 1.44 -6.75
C ALA A 163 -28.88 2.65 -6.29
N GLU A 164 -29.13 2.77 -4.98
CA GLU A 164 -29.88 3.89 -4.35
C GLU A 164 -29.04 5.17 -4.25
N HIS A 165 -27.73 5.08 -4.50
CA HIS A 165 -26.81 6.20 -4.37
C HIS A 165 -26.49 6.81 -5.75
N GLU A 166 -26.64 8.13 -5.86
CA GLU A 166 -26.36 8.88 -7.08
C GLU A 166 -24.93 9.43 -7.13
N THR A 167 -24.35 9.75 -5.98
CA THR A 167 -23.03 10.39 -5.89
C THR A 167 -21.94 9.42 -5.44
N PRO A 168 -20.67 9.60 -5.89
CA PRO A 168 -19.54 8.83 -5.39
C PRO A 168 -19.41 8.87 -3.86
N GLN A 169 -19.64 10.04 -3.25
CA GLN A 169 -19.55 10.21 -1.79
C GLN A 169 -20.60 9.38 -1.04
N ALA A 170 -21.82 9.26 -1.56
CA ALA A 170 -22.84 8.40 -0.97
C ALA A 170 -22.46 6.91 -1.09
N MET A 171 -21.84 6.51 -2.21
CA MET A 171 -21.30 5.15 -2.36
C MET A 171 -20.12 4.89 -1.42
N VAL A 172 -19.23 5.86 -1.20
CA VAL A 172 -18.17 5.75 -0.18
C VAL A 172 -18.78 5.56 1.20
N LYS A 173 -19.83 6.31 1.55
CA LYS A 173 -20.50 6.17 2.85
C LYS A 173 -21.05 4.77 3.10
N GLU A 174 -21.60 4.14 2.07
CA GLU A 174 -22.09 2.75 2.14
C GLU A 174 -20.94 1.74 2.20
N LEU A 175 -19.87 1.96 1.43
CA LEU A 175 -18.75 1.04 1.30
C LEU A 175 -17.66 1.19 2.37
N LEU A 176 -17.58 2.31 3.08
CA LEU A 176 -16.53 2.59 4.04
C LEU A 176 -17.12 3.03 5.37
N THR A 177 -16.94 2.18 6.37
CA THR A 177 -17.21 2.51 7.77
C THR A 177 -15.90 2.74 8.52
N THR A 178 -15.77 3.89 9.17
CA THR A 178 -14.61 4.24 9.99
C THR A 178 -15.00 4.31 11.47
N VAL A 179 -14.09 3.91 12.36
CA VAL A 179 -14.33 3.95 13.80
C VAL A 179 -13.13 4.56 14.52
N TYR A 180 -13.33 5.67 15.24
CA TYR A 180 -12.34 6.17 16.20
C TYR A 180 -12.60 5.54 17.58
N GLN A 181 -11.57 4.99 18.20
CA GLN A 181 -11.70 4.20 19.44
C GLN A 181 -10.83 4.79 20.56
N SER A 182 -11.42 5.68 21.36
CA SER A 182 -10.73 6.47 22.38
C SER A 182 -10.44 5.66 23.65
N THR A 183 -9.34 6.01 24.31
CA THR A 183 -9.05 5.66 25.71
C THR A 183 -8.90 6.95 26.53
N ALA A 184 -8.67 6.84 27.85
CA ALA A 184 -8.36 8.00 28.70
C ALA A 184 -7.09 8.76 28.27
N ASN A 185 -6.22 8.14 27.46
CA ASN A 185 -5.00 8.75 26.93
C ASN A 185 -5.23 9.49 25.61
N SER A 186 -6.41 9.35 24.98
CA SER A 186 -6.70 9.94 23.68
C SER A 186 -6.92 11.46 23.76
N GLY A 187 -6.30 12.20 22.84
CA GLY A 187 -6.42 13.65 22.75
C GLY A 187 -7.52 14.12 21.80
N ASP A 188 -8.00 15.35 22.00
CA ASP A 188 -8.93 16.00 21.04
C ASP A 188 -8.30 16.18 19.66
N VAL A 189 -6.98 16.23 19.55
CA VAL A 189 -6.26 16.42 18.28
C VAL A 189 -6.48 15.22 17.33
N THR A 190 -6.17 14.00 17.76
CA THR A 190 -6.32 12.79 16.93
C THR A 190 -7.78 12.50 16.64
N ARG A 191 -8.66 12.69 17.62
CA ARG A 191 -10.11 12.55 17.46
C ARG A 191 -10.67 13.49 16.39
N ASN A 192 -10.34 14.78 16.49
CA ASN A 192 -10.81 15.77 15.52
C ASN A 192 -10.21 15.54 14.13
N ALA A 193 -8.94 15.12 14.05
CA ALA A 193 -8.32 14.76 12.79
C ALA A 193 -8.99 13.55 12.11
N ALA A 194 -9.31 12.50 12.88
CA ALA A 194 -10.06 11.35 12.40
C ALA A 194 -11.44 11.76 11.86
N ARG A 195 -12.17 12.58 12.61
CA ARG A 195 -13.50 13.06 12.21
C ARG A 195 -13.45 13.93 10.96
N GLN A 196 -12.54 14.91 10.91
CA GLN A 196 -12.38 15.79 9.74
C GLN A 196 -12.05 14.99 8.47
N LEU A 197 -11.18 13.98 8.57
CA LEU A 197 -10.88 13.12 7.45
C LEU A 197 -12.09 12.28 7.04
N ALA A 198 -12.78 11.67 8.02
CA ALA A 198 -13.95 10.84 7.77
C ALA A 198 -15.07 11.60 7.05
N ASP A 199 -15.30 12.85 7.45
CA ASP A 199 -16.25 13.76 6.81
C ASP A 199 -15.81 14.13 5.39
N ALA A 200 -14.52 14.44 5.19
CA ALA A 200 -13.98 14.84 3.89
C ALA A 200 -14.04 13.71 2.85
N ILE A 201 -13.78 12.46 3.26
CA ILE A 201 -13.86 11.30 2.36
C ILE A 201 -15.29 10.74 2.24
N GLY A 202 -16.22 11.19 3.09
CA GLY A 202 -17.62 10.74 3.07
C GLY A 202 -17.88 9.37 3.71
N SER A 203 -17.01 8.89 4.60
CA SER A 203 -17.20 7.59 5.28
C SER A 203 -18.32 7.63 6.32
N GLN A 204 -18.95 6.48 6.60
CA GLN A 204 -19.79 6.34 7.79
C GLN A 204 -18.91 6.26 9.03
N HIS A 205 -18.86 7.33 9.82
CA HIS A 205 -18.00 7.43 11.00
C HIS A 205 -18.72 7.08 12.30
N TYR A 206 -18.03 6.35 13.19
CA TYR A 206 -18.46 6.07 14.56
C TYR A 206 -17.34 6.41 15.54
N GLU A 207 -17.72 6.67 16.78
CA GLU A 207 -16.78 6.85 17.89
C GLU A 207 -17.17 5.93 19.05
N PHE A 208 -16.22 5.13 19.51
CA PHE A 208 -16.40 4.24 20.65
C PHE A 208 -15.43 4.61 21.77
N ASP A 209 -15.93 4.71 22.99
CA ASP A 209 -15.11 4.76 24.19
C ASP A 209 -14.80 3.33 24.65
N VAL A 210 -13.52 2.93 24.56
CA VAL A 210 -13.06 1.60 24.95
C VAL A 210 -12.38 1.59 26.32
N ASP A 211 -12.22 2.76 26.96
CA ASP A 211 -11.55 2.88 28.25
C ASP A 211 -12.17 2.00 29.36
N PRO A 212 -13.51 1.92 29.50
CA PRO A 212 -14.11 1.06 30.52
C PRO A 212 -13.74 -0.42 30.35
N MET A 213 -13.62 -0.89 29.10
CA MET A 213 -13.23 -2.27 28.80
C MET A 213 -11.75 -2.52 29.11
N VAL A 214 -10.88 -1.55 28.78
CA VAL A 214 -9.45 -1.61 29.13
C VAL A 214 -9.28 -1.73 30.64
N ASN A 215 -9.94 -0.86 31.42
CA ASN A 215 -9.88 -0.87 32.87
C ASN A 215 -10.42 -2.18 33.46
N GLN A 216 -11.48 -2.74 32.89
CA GLN A 216 -12.03 -4.02 33.31
C GLN A 216 -11.03 -5.18 33.12
N TYR A 217 -10.31 -5.20 31.99
CA TYR A 217 -9.26 -6.21 31.75
C TYR A 217 -8.08 -6.05 32.71
N ILE A 218 -7.61 -4.82 32.92
CA ILE A 218 -6.54 -4.51 33.87
C ILE A 218 -6.94 -4.98 35.27
N ALA A 219 -8.12 -4.60 35.77
CA ALA A 219 -8.61 -4.98 37.09
C ALA A 219 -8.71 -6.51 37.25
N THR A 220 -9.20 -7.20 36.21
CA THR A 220 -9.32 -8.67 36.21
C THR A 220 -7.95 -9.33 36.35
N VAL A 221 -6.97 -8.91 35.54
CA VAL A 221 -5.62 -9.48 35.58
C VAL A 221 -4.91 -9.11 36.88
N SER A 222 -4.98 -7.86 37.34
CA SER A 222 -4.42 -7.40 38.61
C SER A 222 -4.91 -8.24 39.79
N LYS A 223 -6.22 -8.52 39.83
CA LYS A 223 -6.81 -9.41 40.85
C LYS A 223 -6.24 -10.82 40.77
N SER A 224 -6.09 -11.38 39.57
CA SER A 224 -5.54 -12.73 39.38
C SER A 224 -4.06 -12.85 39.75
N VAL A 225 -3.25 -11.83 39.48
CA VAL A 225 -1.81 -11.83 39.80
C VAL A 225 -1.52 -11.35 41.23
N GLY A 226 -2.51 -10.79 41.93
CA GLY A 226 -2.38 -10.32 43.31
C GLY A 226 -1.57 -9.03 43.48
N ARG A 227 -1.42 -8.24 42.41
CA ARG A 227 -0.76 -6.92 42.44
C ARG A 227 -1.35 -5.98 41.39
N GLU A 228 -1.18 -4.69 41.60
CA GLU A 228 -1.46 -3.68 40.58
C GLU A 228 -0.47 -3.79 39.41
N LEU A 229 -0.96 -3.53 38.20
CA LEU A 229 -0.12 -3.40 37.00
C LEU A 229 0.29 -1.93 36.88
N THR A 230 1.57 -1.67 36.64
CA THR A 230 2.11 -0.30 36.60
C THR A 230 2.91 -0.04 35.33
N TRP A 231 2.98 1.21 34.91
CA TRP A 231 3.79 1.61 33.75
C TRP A 231 5.30 1.36 33.92
N GLY A 232 5.80 1.25 35.16
CA GLY A 232 7.23 0.98 35.40
C GLY A 232 7.63 -0.49 35.12
N THR A 233 6.72 -1.44 35.34
CA THR A 233 7.00 -2.88 35.23
C THR A 233 6.21 -3.58 34.13
N ASP A 234 5.07 -3.03 33.73
CA ASP A 234 4.08 -3.68 32.86
C ASP A 234 3.72 -2.84 31.63
N ASP A 235 4.57 -1.87 31.27
CA ASP A 235 4.40 -0.92 30.15
C ASP A 235 3.87 -1.60 28.87
N ILE A 236 4.59 -2.61 28.37
CA ILE A 236 4.21 -3.34 27.14
C ILE A 236 2.84 -4.03 27.29
N ALA A 237 2.52 -4.56 28.48
CA ALA A 237 1.24 -5.21 28.70
C ALA A 237 0.08 -4.20 28.69
N LEU A 238 0.27 -3.03 29.31
CA LEU A 238 -0.70 -1.93 29.37
C LEU A 238 -0.93 -1.27 28.00
N GLN A 239 0.10 -1.18 27.15
CA GLN A 239 -0.05 -0.74 25.76
C GLN A 239 -0.79 -1.79 24.92
N ASN A 240 -0.36 -3.05 25.00
CA ASN A 240 -0.94 -4.12 24.19
C ASN A 240 -2.43 -4.35 24.49
N ILE A 241 -2.87 -4.23 25.75
CA ILE A 241 -4.29 -4.42 26.08
C ILE A 241 -5.16 -3.34 25.43
N GLN A 242 -4.68 -2.09 25.36
CA GLN A 242 -5.40 -1.02 24.67
C GLN A 242 -5.56 -1.32 23.17
N ALA A 243 -4.53 -1.87 22.51
CA ALA A 243 -4.65 -2.28 21.11
C ALA A 243 -5.63 -3.47 20.92
N ARG A 244 -5.56 -4.48 21.78
CA ARG A 244 -6.40 -5.69 21.69
C ARG A 244 -7.88 -5.44 21.98
N VAL A 245 -8.20 -4.56 22.93
CA VAL A 245 -9.60 -4.25 23.27
C VAL A 245 -10.35 -3.59 22.11
N ARG A 246 -9.62 -2.91 21.21
CA ARG A 246 -10.23 -2.29 20.03
C ARG A 246 -10.74 -3.32 19.01
N ALA A 247 -10.00 -4.42 18.82
CA ALA A 247 -10.25 -5.39 17.75
C ALA A 247 -11.65 -6.05 17.78
N PRO A 248 -12.20 -6.52 18.93
CA PRO A 248 -13.51 -7.17 18.95
C PRO A 248 -14.65 -6.30 18.41
N SER A 249 -14.68 -5.01 18.75
CA SER A 249 -15.76 -4.10 18.35
C SER A 249 -15.77 -3.84 16.83
N VAL A 250 -14.61 -3.66 16.21
CA VAL A 250 -14.50 -3.43 14.76
C VAL A 250 -14.72 -4.72 13.95
N TRP A 251 -14.34 -5.89 14.48
CA TRP A 251 -14.74 -7.18 13.91
C TRP A 251 -16.25 -7.38 13.97
N MET A 252 -16.88 -7.05 15.10
CA MET A 252 -18.34 -7.12 15.22
C MET A 252 -19.02 -6.22 14.19
N LEU A 253 -18.51 -5.00 13.99
CA LEU A 253 -19.02 -4.07 12.98
C LEU A 253 -18.82 -4.60 11.55
N ALA A 254 -17.65 -5.16 11.24
CA ALA A 254 -17.38 -5.79 9.95
C ALA A 254 -18.35 -6.96 9.68
N ASN A 255 -18.60 -7.80 10.69
CA ASN A 255 -19.51 -8.94 10.58
C ASN A 255 -20.95 -8.51 10.29
N ILE A 256 -21.50 -7.51 11.00
CA ILE A 256 -22.89 -7.07 10.76
C ILE A 256 -23.05 -6.40 9.39
N ARG A 257 -21.97 -5.79 8.86
CA ARG A 257 -21.97 -5.17 7.53
C ARG A 257 -21.68 -6.18 6.42
N GLY A 258 -21.13 -7.36 6.74
CA GLY A 258 -20.54 -8.25 5.75
C GLY A 258 -19.33 -7.63 5.03
N ALA A 259 -18.64 -6.73 5.71
CA ALA A 259 -17.52 -5.94 5.18
C ALA A 259 -16.16 -6.56 5.55
N LEU A 260 -15.11 -6.13 4.86
CA LEU A 260 -13.73 -6.53 5.15
C LEU A 260 -13.10 -5.58 6.17
N LEU A 261 -12.62 -6.10 7.30
CA LEU A 261 -11.83 -5.32 8.24
C LEU A 261 -10.42 -5.09 7.67
N LEU A 262 -9.99 -3.84 7.57
CA LEU A 262 -8.64 -3.48 7.11
C LEU A 262 -7.71 -3.21 8.30
N ALA A 263 -6.59 -3.92 8.33
CA ALA A 263 -5.47 -3.60 9.20
C ALA A 263 -4.63 -2.47 8.58
N THR A 264 -4.00 -1.65 9.43
CA THR A 264 -3.31 -0.42 9.01
C THR A 264 -1.80 -0.47 9.24
N SER A 265 -1.24 -1.63 9.59
CA SER A 265 0.19 -1.79 9.81
C SER A 265 0.99 -1.60 8.51
N ASN A 266 2.07 -0.84 8.57
CA ASN A 266 2.98 -0.60 7.45
C ASN A 266 4.24 -1.51 7.51
N ARG A 267 5.07 -1.47 6.45
CA ARG A 267 6.26 -2.33 6.33
C ARG A 267 7.31 -2.04 7.41
N SER A 268 7.52 -0.76 7.72
CA SER A 268 8.50 -0.33 8.72
C SER A 268 8.15 -0.90 10.11
N GLU A 269 6.86 -0.91 10.49
CA GLU A 269 6.36 -1.52 11.73
C GLU A 269 6.47 -3.05 11.71
N ALA A 270 6.14 -3.67 10.56
CA ALA A 270 6.26 -5.11 10.37
C ALA A 270 7.71 -5.60 10.47
N ALA A 271 8.67 -4.80 10.00
CA ALA A 271 10.09 -5.15 10.00
C ALA A 271 10.64 -5.35 11.42
N VAL A 272 10.26 -4.47 12.34
CA VAL A 272 10.72 -4.51 13.74
C VAL A 272 9.69 -5.13 14.69
N GLY A 273 8.52 -5.51 14.20
CA GLY A 273 7.44 -6.10 14.97
C GLY A 273 6.85 -5.13 16.00
N TYR A 274 6.73 -3.85 15.62
CA TYR A 274 6.18 -2.79 16.48
C TYR A 274 4.69 -3.02 16.78
N ALA A 275 3.95 -3.51 15.78
CA ALA A 275 2.53 -3.83 15.86
C ALA A 275 2.17 -4.81 17.00
N THR A 276 1.04 -4.59 17.65
CA THR A 276 0.47 -5.54 18.62
C THR A 276 -0.21 -6.68 17.88
N MET A 277 0.28 -7.90 18.08
CA MET A 277 -0.39 -9.09 17.55
C MET A 277 -1.77 -9.25 18.16
N ASP A 278 -2.74 -9.51 17.29
CA ASP A 278 -4.16 -9.62 17.60
C ASP A 278 -4.78 -8.31 18.14
N GLY A 279 -4.07 -7.18 17.97
CA GLY A 279 -4.53 -5.81 18.23
C GLY A 279 -4.69 -5.04 16.92
N ASP A 280 -3.77 -4.13 16.63
CA ASP A 280 -3.73 -3.34 15.38
C ASP A 280 -3.44 -4.17 14.12
N THR A 281 -2.94 -5.41 14.29
CA THR A 281 -2.84 -6.41 13.21
C THR A 281 -4.18 -7.10 12.87
N ALA A 282 -5.25 -6.82 13.62
CA ALA A 282 -6.55 -7.41 13.36
C ALA A 282 -7.16 -6.87 12.06
N GLY A 283 -7.32 -7.75 11.08
CA GLY A 283 -7.95 -7.44 9.80
C GLY A 283 -7.93 -8.65 8.87
N GLY A 284 -8.80 -8.64 7.86
CA GLY A 284 -8.79 -9.61 6.77
C GLY A 284 -7.81 -9.24 5.64
N LEU A 285 -7.36 -7.98 5.60
CA LEU A 285 -6.41 -7.45 4.61
C LEU A 285 -5.61 -6.30 5.25
N SER A 286 -4.33 -6.18 4.92
CA SER A 286 -3.44 -5.07 5.32
C SER A 286 -2.90 -4.36 4.07
N PRO A 287 -3.62 -3.39 3.49
CA PRO A 287 -3.31 -2.84 2.16
C PRO A 287 -1.92 -2.23 2.05
N ILE A 288 -1.41 -1.65 3.15
CA ILE A 288 -0.16 -0.89 3.18
C ILE A 288 1.00 -1.63 3.87
N ALA A 289 0.89 -2.93 4.12
CA ALA A 289 1.96 -3.69 4.78
C ALA A 289 3.25 -3.80 3.93
N GLY A 290 3.14 -3.57 2.60
CA GLY A 290 4.29 -3.50 1.69
C GLY A 290 4.95 -2.11 1.61
N ILE A 291 4.36 -1.10 2.26
CA ILE A 291 4.76 0.31 2.13
C ILE A 291 5.53 0.77 3.36
N ASP A 292 6.67 1.45 3.17
CA ASP A 292 7.41 2.04 4.28
C ASP A 292 6.80 3.37 4.78
N LYS A 293 7.05 3.66 6.06
CA LYS A 293 6.51 4.85 6.73
C LYS A 293 6.99 6.14 6.08
N ALA A 294 8.24 6.20 5.63
CA ALA A 294 8.80 7.40 5.00
C ALA A 294 8.08 7.75 3.70
N PHE A 295 7.86 6.75 2.83
CA PHE A 295 7.07 6.94 1.62
C PHE A 295 5.62 7.31 1.95
N LEU A 296 4.97 6.62 2.90
CA LEU A 296 3.58 6.89 3.25
C LEU A 296 3.36 8.35 3.71
N ARG A 297 4.28 8.89 4.53
CA ARG A 297 4.25 10.31 4.93
C ARG A 297 4.44 11.26 3.76
N THR A 298 5.27 10.88 2.78
CA THR A 298 5.46 11.67 1.55
C THR A 298 4.18 11.68 0.73
N TRP A 299 3.55 10.52 0.57
CA TRP A 299 2.29 10.37 -0.15
C TRP A 299 1.16 11.17 0.51
N LEU A 300 1.02 11.13 1.84
CA LEU A 300 -0.02 11.89 2.56
C LEU A 300 0.11 13.42 2.36
N LYS A 301 1.35 13.95 2.35
CA LYS A 301 1.60 15.38 2.08
C LYS A 301 1.30 15.75 0.63
N TRP A 302 1.61 14.86 -0.30
CA TRP A 302 1.28 15.03 -1.71
C TRP A 302 -0.25 14.98 -1.92
N MET A 303 -0.94 14.05 -1.26
CA MET A 303 -2.41 13.97 -1.28
C MET A 303 -3.08 15.18 -0.65
N GLU A 304 -2.51 15.79 0.40
CA GLU A 304 -3.05 17.00 1.02
C GLU A 304 -3.16 18.16 0.02
N THR A 305 -2.17 18.31 -0.86
CA THR A 305 -1.97 19.53 -1.65
C THR A 305 -2.19 19.35 -3.15
N THR A 306 -1.87 18.18 -3.70
CA THR A 306 -1.81 17.94 -5.14
C THR A 306 -2.76 16.81 -5.56
N GLY A 307 -2.61 15.63 -4.97
CA GLY A 307 -3.39 14.44 -5.34
C GLY A 307 -3.09 13.91 -6.76
N PRO A 308 -3.72 12.78 -7.15
CA PRO A 308 -3.49 12.15 -8.44
C PRO A 308 -4.10 12.96 -9.58
N VAL A 309 -3.45 12.97 -10.74
CA VAL A 309 -3.92 13.64 -11.95
C VAL A 309 -5.32 13.12 -12.32
N GLY A 310 -6.25 14.06 -12.44
CA GLY A 310 -7.66 13.78 -12.73
C GLY A 310 -8.55 13.58 -11.50
N PHE A 311 -7.99 13.66 -10.29
CA PHE A 311 -8.70 13.48 -9.03
C PHE A 311 -8.45 14.67 -8.10
N SER A 312 -9.32 14.86 -7.10
CA SER A 312 -9.16 15.92 -6.12
C SER A 312 -8.07 15.57 -5.10
N ASN A 313 -7.39 16.59 -4.60
CA ASN A 313 -6.57 16.47 -3.39
C ASN A 313 -7.48 16.33 -2.15
N LEU A 314 -6.86 16.09 -0.99
CA LEU A 314 -7.58 15.88 0.28
C LEU A 314 -7.01 16.79 1.37
N PRO A 315 -7.40 18.09 1.41
CA PRO A 315 -6.85 19.06 2.36
C PRO A 315 -7.07 18.71 3.83
N ALA A 316 -8.09 17.89 4.14
CA ALA A 316 -8.34 17.40 5.50
C ALA A 316 -7.16 16.59 6.07
N LEU A 317 -6.26 16.06 5.22
CA LEU A 317 -5.02 15.43 5.66
C LEU A 317 -4.06 16.38 6.36
N HIS A 318 -4.23 17.70 6.23
CA HIS A 318 -3.45 18.69 6.97
C HIS A 318 -3.49 18.42 8.47
N ALA A 319 -4.68 18.14 9.02
CA ALA A 319 -4.86 17.85 10.44
C ALA A 319 -4.08 16.62 10.93
N ILE A 320 -3.70 15.72 10.02
CA ILE A 320 -2.89 14.51 10.30
C ILE A 320 -1.41 14.80 10.08
N ASN A 321 -1.07 15.49 8.99
CA ASN A 321 0.32 15.73 8.58
C ASN A 321 1.10 16.68 9.51
N VAL A 322 0.40 17.57 10.21
CA VAL A 322 1.01 18.49 11.19
C VAL A 322 1.21 17.89 12.57
N GLN A 323 0.63 16.71 12.84
CA GLN A 323 0.77 16.06 14.15
C GLN A 323 2.19 15.51 14.34
N GLN A 324 2.63 15.51 15.60
CA GLN A 324 3.83 14.79 15.98
C GLN A 324 3.53 13.27 16.02
N PRO A 325 4.45 12.40 15.56
CA PRO A 325 4.28 10.95 15.68
C PRO A 325 4.35 10.54 17.15
N THR A 326 3.20 10.35 17.79
CA THR A 326 3.10 9.88 19.17
C THR A 326 2.09 8.73 19.24
N ALA A 327 2.51 7.58 19.76
CA ALA A 327 1.58 6.54 20.16
C ALA A 327 0.82 6.99 21.43
N GLU A 328 -0.47 7.34 21.31
CA GLU A 328 -1.37 7.68 22.43
C GLU A 328 -1.70 6.48 23.35
N LEU A 329 -0.83 5.46 23.40
CA LEU A 329 -0.99 4.31 24.27
C LEU A 329 -0.39 4.55 25.65
N ARG A 330 0.55 5.49 25.81
CA ARG A 330 1.11 5.88 27.12
C ARG A 330 0.45 7.17 27.62
N PRO A 331 0.46 7.42 28.95
CA PRO A 331 0.10 8.73 29.49
C PRO A 331 0.98 9.83 28.88
N ALA A 332 0.41 11.02 28.66
CA ALA A 332 1.10 12.14 28.00
C ALA A 332 2.44 12.52 28.67
N GLU A 333 2.55 12.32 29.98
CA GLU A 333 3.74 12.58 30.81
C GLU A 333 4.94 11.67 30.45
N ALA A 334 4.72 10.55 29.76
CA ALA A 334 5.78 9.61 29.38
C ALA A 334 6.59 10.09 28.16
N GLY A 335 6.07 11.02 27.34
CA GLY A 335 6.82 11.79 26.34
C GLY A 335 7.59 11.03 25.25
N GLN A 336 7.40 9.73 25.09
CA GLN A 336 8.22 8.86 24.25
C GLN A 336 7.59 8.66 22.86
N THR A 337 8.40 8.83 21.81
CA THR A 337 7.98 8.70 20.40
C THR A 337 8.33 7.31 19.84
N ASP A 338 7.65 6.89 18.77
CA ASP A 338 7.91 5.62 18.09
C ASP A 338 9.38 5.52 17.60
N GLU A 339 9.95 6.64 17.15
CA GLU A 339 11.36 6.71 16.73
C GLU A 339 12.34 6.53 17.92
N ALA A 340 11.94 6.88 19.14
CA ALA A 340 12.75 6.63 20.33
C ALA A 340 12.81 5.14 20.69
N ASP A 341 11.70 4.42 20.50
CA ASP A 341 11.62 2.98 20.73
C ASP A 341 12.36 2.17 19.65
N LEU A 342 12.38 2.69 18.42
CA LEU A 342 12.98 2.03 17.27
C LEU A 342 14.33 2.68 16.92
N MET A 343 14.29 3.58 15.93
CA MET A 343 15.32 4.48 15.42
C MET A 343 14.62 5.45 14.44
N PRO A 344 15.27 6.53 13.98
CA PRO A 344 14.68 7.40 12.98
C PRO A 344 14.21 6.63 11.74
N TYR A 345 12.99 6.89 11.24
CA TYR A 345 12.43 6.09 10.13
C TYR A 345 13.28 6.09 8.85
N PRO A 346 13.87 7.22 8.40
CA PRO A 346 14.75 7.20 7.23
C PRO A 346 15.96 6.26 7.38
N LEU A 347 16.49 6.14 8.60
CA LEU A 347 17.56 5.19 8.91
C LEU A 347 17.02 3.76 8.92
N LEU A 348 15.87 3.51 9.56
CA LEU A 348 15.24 2.19 9.62
C LEU A 348 14.96 1.63 8.22
N ASP A 349 14.40 2.45 7.33
CA ASP A 349 14.07 2.03 5.96
C ASP A 349 15.33 1.76 5.12
N SER A 350 16.41 2.52 5.34
CA SER A 350 17.72 2.27 4.72
C SER A 350 18.36 0.98 5.23
N VAL A 351 18.30 0.73 6.54
CA VAL A 351 18.77 -0.51 7.17
C VAL A 351 17.97 -1.71 6.63
N GLU A 352 16.64 -1.61 6.60
CA GLU A 352 15.75 -2.64 6.06
C GLU A 352 16.10 -2.97 4.61
N ARG A 353 16.24 -1.95 3.76
CA ARG A 353 16.58 -2.12 2.35
C ARG A 353 17.91 -2.84 2.16
N CYS A 354 18.95 -2.40 2.87
CA CYS A 354 20.27 -3.04 2.77
C CYS A 354 20.23 -4.49 3.28
N ALA A 355 19.57 -4.74 4.41
CA ALA A 355 19.50 -6.07 5.02
C ALA A 355 18.63 -7.05 4.22
N ILE A 356 17.45 -6.62 3.76
CA ILE A 356 16.43 -7.50 3.21
C ILE A 356 16.49 -7.56 1.68
N ARG A 357 16.45 -6.41 1.00
CA ARG A 357 16.49 -6.36 -0.48
C ARG A 357 17.89 -6.68 -0.98
N ASP A 358 18.91 -6.03 -0.42
CA ASP A 358 20.30 -6.13 -0.91
C ASP A 358 21.08 -7.27 -0.23
N LYS A 359 20.46 -7.97 0.73
CA LYS A 359 20.98 -9.17 1.41
C LYS A 359 22.32 -8.96 2.11
N GLN A 360 22.55 -7.75 2.62
CA GLN A 360 23.80 -7.38 3.29
C GLN A 360 23.82 -7.86 4.74
N THR A 361 25.00 -8.28 5.19
CA THR A 361 25.26 -8.65 6.59
C THR A 361 25.22 -7.42 7.52
N PRO A 362 25.01 -7.58 8.83
CA PRO A 362 24.97 -6.45 9.77
C PRO A 362 26.20 -5.52 9.69
N VAL A 363 27.39 -6.07 9.46
CA VAL A 363 28.63 -5.30 9.34
C VAL A 363 28.67 -4.47 8.05
N GLU A 364 28.16 -5.02 6.94
CA GLU A 364 28.06 -4.29 5.68
C GLU A 364 27.03 -3.16 5.78
N VAL A 365 25.85 -3.44 6.35
CA VAL A 365 24.83 -2.42 6.63
C VAL A 365 25.42 -1.29 7.48
N TYR A 366 26.15 -1.62 8.54
CA TYR A 366 26.82 -0.62 9.39
C TYR A 366 27.78 0.26 8.62
N ARG A 367 28.61 -0.31 7.74
CA ARG A 367 29.52 0.47 6.90
C ARG A 367 28.77 1.42 5.96
N TRP A 368 27.66 0.96 5.37
CA TRP A 368 26.81 1.81 4.54
C TRP A 368 26.15 2.92 5.32
N MET A 369 25.57 2.63 6.48
CA MET A 369 24.88 3.64 7.29
C MET A 369 25.85 4.70 7.82
N ARG A 370 27.11 4.34 8.12
CA ARG A 370 28.16 5.30 8.46
C ARG A 370 28.47 6.31 7.35
N ALA A 371 28.32 5.90 6.08
CA ALA A 371 28.56 6.76 4.94
C ALA A 371 27.31 7.59 4.59
N GLN A 372 26.11 7.01 4.71
CA GLN A 372 24.84 7.64 4.34
C GLN A 372 24.30 8.61 5.40
N PHE A 373 24.57 8.33 6.68
CA PHE A 373 24.07 9.12 7.80
C PHE A 373 25.23 9.61 8.70
N PRO A 374 26.12 10.47 8.18
CA PRO A 374 27.27 10.98 8.92
C PRO A 374 26.91 11.85 10.13
N GLU A 375 25.66 12.30 10.23
CA GLU A 375 25.12 13.05 11.37
C GLU A 375 25.01 12.21 12.65
N TYR A 376 24.99 10.88 12.54
CA TYR A 376 24.92 9.99 13.70
C TYR A 376 26.28 9.43 14.06
N THR A 377 26.51 9.26 15.36
CA THR A 377 27.79 8.69 15.83
C THR A 377 27.91 7.21 15.45
N PRO A 378 29.14 6.69 15.26
CA PRO A 378 29.36 5.27 15.01
C PRO A 378 28.74 4.36 16.08
N GLN A 379 28.74 4.79 17.34
CA GLN A 379 28.13 4.04 18.44
C GLN A 379 26.61 3.95 18.27
N GLN A 380 25.92 5.07 18.03
CA GLN A 380 24.46 5.08 17.83
C GLN A 380 24.04 4.20 16.67
N LEU A 381 24.75 4.29 15.53
CA LEU A 381 24.48 3.45 14.37
C LEU A 381 24.67 1.95 14.69
N GLY A 382 25.70 1.61 15.45
CA GLY A 382 25.92 0.23 15.91
C GLY A 382 24.77 -0.29 16.77
N GLU A 383 24.33 0.50 17.76
CA GLU A 383 23.22 0.17 18.66
C GLU A 383 21.90 -0.03 17.91
N TRP A 384 21.58 0.86 16.96
CA TRP A 384 20.36 0.75 16.16
C TRP A 384 20.38 -0.43 15.19
N ILE A 385 21.51 -0.72 14.56
CA ILE A 385 21.62 -1.87 13.64
C ILE A 385 21.51 -3.19 14.41
N GLU A 386 22.18 -3.31 15.56
CA GLU A 386 22.02 -4.48 16.42
C GLU A 386 20.56 -4.64 16.87
N ARG A 387 19.92 -3.53 17.27
CA ARG A 387 18.50 -3.50 17.62
C ARG A 387 17.62 -3.97 16.45
N PHE A 388 17.85 -3.48 15.23
CA PHE A 388 17.10 -3.88 14.04
C PHE A 388 17.15 -5.39 13.83
N PHE A 389 18.35 -5.99 13.71
CA PHE A 389 18.47 -7.43 13.43
C PHE A 389 17.89 -8.30 14.55
N ARG A 390 18.02 -7.86 15.81
CA ARG A 390 17.42 -8.52 16.98
C ARG A 390 15.90 -8.45 16.95
N LEU A 391 15.31 -7.29 16.67
CA LEU A 391 13.85 -7.14 16.59
C LEU A 391 13.29 -7.86 15.36
N TRP A 392 13.95 -7.74 14.21
CA TRP A 392 13.59 -8.45 12.99
C TRP A 392 13.51 -9.95 13.23
N SER A 393 14.58 -10.57 13.74
CA SER A 393 14.61 -12.01 14.00
C SER A 393 13.57 -12.46 15.04
N ARG A 394 13.48 -11.76 16.18
CA ARG A 394 12.54 -12.10 17.26
C ARG A 394 11.07 -11.98 16.86
N ASN A 395 10.75 -11.09 15.92
CA ASN A 395 9.37 -10.82 15.53
C ASN A 395 8.98 -11.48 14.19
N GLN A 396 9.78 -12.40 13.65
CA GLN A 396 9.39 -13.15 12.44
C GLN A 396 8.02 -13.82 12.60
N TRP A 397 7.75 -14.42 13.77
CA TRP A 397 6.46 -15.06 14.06
C TRP A 397 5.25 -14.12 13.94
N LYS A 398 5.45 -12.80 14.13
CA LYS A 398 4.41 -11.80 13.91
C LYS A 398 4.07 -11.73 12.42
N ARG A 399 5.08 -11.57 11.57
CA ARG A 399 4.92 -11.46 10.11
C ARG A 399 4.30 -12.71 9.47
N GLU A 400 4.59 -13.89 10.00
CA GLU A 400 3.92 -15.15 9.58
C GLU A 400 2.40 -15.16 9.84
N ARG A 401 1.90 -14.24 10.67
CA ARG A 401 0.47 -14.11 11.03
C ARG A 401 -0.19 -12.83 10.52
N TYR A 402 0.53 -12.00 9.76
CA TYR A 402 -0.06 -10.78 9.21
C TYR A 402 -1.19 -11.13 8.22
N ALA A 403 -2.18 -10.26 8.14
CA ALA A 403 -3.18 -10.35 7.09
C ALA A 403 -2.51 -10.27 5.72
N PRO A 404 -3.11 -10.87 4.67
CA PRO A 404 -2.66 -10.66 3.30
C PRO A 404 -2.45 -9.17 2.99
N SER A 405 -1.41 -8.84 2.23
CA SER A 405 -1.09 -7.46 1.87
C SER A 405 -0.82 -7.33 0.38
N PHE A 406 -0.92 -6.11 -0.13
CA PHE A 406 -0.46 -5.81 -1.48
C PHE A 406 1.07 -5.70 -1.49
N HIS A 407 1.68 -6.14 -2.59
CA HIS A 407 3.13 -6.17 -2.76
C HIS A 407 3.70 -4.77 -3.03
#